data_AF-A0A969KJP4-F1
#
_entry.id   AF-A0A969KJP4-F1
#
_cell.length_a   1.000
_cell.length_b   1.000
_cell.length_c   1.000
_cell.angle_alpha   90.00
_cell.angle_beta   90.00
_cell.angle_gamma   90.00
#
_symmetry.space_group_name_H-M   'P 1'
#
loop_
_entity.id
_entity.type
_entity.pdbx_description
1 polymer ?
#
loop_
_entity_poly.entity_id
_entity_poly.type
_entity_poly.pdbx_seq_one_letter_code
_entity_poly.pdbx_strand_id
1 'polypeptide(L)'
;MKRLQILLLLGFVSVTLFAQKEVSFTASTNALKVVKGGVFQVVFSIKEVNVQDFEAPNLRNFDIVAGPDMKSSRTIVNGEISMATTYSYYLKAKKLVV
;
A
#
# COMPACT_ATOMS: atom_id res chain seq x y z
N MET A 1 42.65 16.63 6.74
CA MET A 1 41.78 16.33 5.58
C MET A 1 40.78 15.19 5.83
N LYS A 2 41.15 14.10 6.52
CA LYS A 2 40.24 12.96 6.79
C LYS A 2 38.92 13.32 7.49
N ARG A 3 38.96 14.23 8.47
CA ARG A 3 37.75 14.72 9.19
C ARG A 3 36.79 15.49 8.27
N LEU A 4 37.32 16.27 7.33
CA LEU A 4 36.53 17.03 6.35
C LEU A 4 35.85 16.10 5.34
N GLN A 5 36.55 15.04 4.90
CA GLN A 5 35.97 14.01 4.02
C GLN A 5 34.82 13.26 4.69
N ILE A 6 34.95 12.94 5.98
CA ILE A 6 33.88 12.30 6.76
C ILE A 6 32.66 13.22 6.87
N LEU A 7 32.87 14.52 7.15
CA LEU A 7 31.79 15.51 7.18
C LEU A 7 31.09 15.67 5.83
N LEU A 8 31.84 15.65 4.72
CA LEU A 8 31.28 15.73 3.38
C LEU A 8 30.41 14.52 3.04
N LEU A 9 30.89 13.31 3.40
CA LEU A 9 30.14 12.07 3.22
C LEU A 9 28.86 12.07 4.06
N LEU A 10 28.93 12.50 5.33
CA LEU A 10 27.76 12.59 6.21
C LEU A 10 26.73 13.60 5.68
N GLY A 11 27.19 14.74 5.16
CA GLY A 11 26.33 15.73 4.52
C GLY A 11 25.66 15.21 3.24
N PHE A 12 26.34 14.37 2.46
CA PHE A 12 25.75 13.77 1.27
C PHE A 12 24.66 12.74 1.63
N VAL A 13 24.91 11.91 2.64
CA VAL A 13 23.94 10.92 3.13
C VAL A 13 22.70 11.60 3.72
N SER A 14 22.85 12.72 4.45
CA SER A 14 21.69 13.42 5.02
C SER A 14 20.74 13.97 3.95
N VAL A 15 21.25 14.47 2.83
CA VAL A 15 20.41 14.96 1.71
C VAL A 15 19.57 13.84 1.10
N THR A 16 20.09 12.60 1.03
CA THR A 16 19.33 11.45 0.50
C THR A 16 18.18 11.01 1.41
N LEU A 17 18.25 11.27 2.72
CA LEU A 17 17.18 10.95 3.66
C LEU A 17 15.97 11.89 3.48
N PHE A 18 16.21 13.16 3.18
CA PHE A 18 15.14 14.14 2.96
C PHE A 18 14.46 14.04 1.59
N ALA A 19 15.04 13.29 0.64
CA ALA A 19 14.50 13.13 -0.71
C ALA A 19 13.51 11.96 -0.87
N GLN A 20 13.23 11.21 0.19
CA GLN A 20 12.31 10.07 0.12
C GLN A 20 10.85 10.55 0.07
N LYS A 21 10.09 10.00 -0.87
CA LYS A 21 8.65 10.23 -0.94
C LYS A 21 7.93 9.57 0.23
N GLU A 22 6.82 10.17 0.64
CA GLU A 22 5.99 9.62 1.71
C GLU A 22 5.33 8.32 1.24
N VAL A 23 5.65 7.23 1.92
CA VAL A 23 4.98 5.94 1.72
C VAL A 23 3.59 6.02 2.33
N SER A 24 2.56 5.69 1.54
CA SER A 24 1.19 5.65 2.03
C SER A 24 0.57 4.27 1.85
N PHE A 25 -0.15 3.85 2.90
CA PHE A 25 -0.96 2.64 2.91
C PHE A 25 -2.40 3.04 3.23
N THR A 26 -3.34 2.71 2.34
CA THR A 26 -4.76 2.98 2.54
C THR A 26 -5.58 1.72 2.33
N ALA A 27 -6.58 1.53 3.19
CA ALA A 27 -7.60 0.51 3.01
C ALA A 27 -8.93 1.22 2.73
N SER A 28 -9.61 0.85 1.66
CA SER A 28 -10.91 1.38 1.30
C SER A 28 -11.89 0.25 1.01
N THR A 29 -13.17 0.57 1.15
CA THR A 29 -14.29 -0.33 0.86
C THR A 29 -15.33 0.43 0.06
N ASN A 30 -16.05 -0.29 -0.80
CA ASN A 30 -17.18 0.29 -1.53
C ASN A 30 -18.49 0.31 -0.71
N ALA A 31 -18.50 -0.27 0.49
CA ALA A 31 -19.67 -0.34 1.35
C ALA A 31 -19.35 0.04 2.80
N LEU A 32 -20.18 0.93 3.38
CA LEU A 32 -20.10 1.34 4.78
C LEU A 32 -20.73 0.32 5.73
N LYS A 33 -21.81 -0.35 5.29
CA LYS A 33 -22.54 -1.38 6.03
C LYS A 33 -22.91 -2.51 5.09
N VAL A 34 -22.83 -3.75 5.56
CA VAL A 34 -23.14 -4.93 4.74
C VAL A 34 -24.06 -5.85 5.52
N VAL A 35 -25.18 -6.21 4.88
CA VAL A 35 -26.11 -7.20 5.41
C VAL A 35 -25.48 -8.59 5.40
N LYS A 36 -25.94 -9.48 6.27
CA LYS A 36 -25.48 -10.88 6.27
C LYS A 36 -25.65 -11.49 4.87
N GLY A 37 -24.59 -12.12 4.36
CA GLY A 37 -24.54 -12.71 3.02
C GLY A 37 -24.28 -11.73 1.87
N GLY A 38 -24.24 -10.41 2.15
CA GLY A 38 -23.90 -9.39 1.18
C GLY A 38 -22.42 -9.43 0.80
N VAL A 39 -22.12 -9.07 -0.45
CA VAL A 39 -20.76 -9.01 -1.00
C VAL A 39 -20.32 -7.56 -1.15
N PHE A 40 -19.08 -7.27 -0.77
CA PHE A 40 -18.47 -5.95 -0.89
C PHE A 40 -16.99 -6.10 -1.26
N GLN A 41 -16.38 -5.01 -1.70
CA GLN A 41 -14.99 -4.97 -2.10
C GLN A 41 -14.15 -4.29 -1.03
N VAL A 42 -13.00 -4.87 -0.70
CA VAL A 42 -11.94 -4.23 0.08
C VAL A 42 -10.72 -4.05 -0.81
N VAL A 43 -10.14 -2.85 -0.77
CA VAL A 43 -9.00 -2.46 -1.60
C VAL A 43 -7.89 -1.94 -0.69
N PHE A 44 -6.72 -2.58 -0.75
CA PHE A 44 -5.51 -2.12 -0.09
C PHE A 44 -4.62 -1.44 -1.12
N SER A 45 -4.39 -0.13 -0.99
CA SER A 45 -3.54 0.66 -1.88
C SER A 45 -2.25 1.06 -1.16
N ILE A 46 -1.12 0.78 -1.80
CA ILE A 46 0.23 1.05 -1.30
C ILE A 46 0.92 1.93 -2.32
N LYS A 47 1.44 3.09 -1.92
CA LYS A 47 2.12 4.02 -2.84
C LYS A 47 3.55 4.31 -2.41
N GLU A 48 4.37 4.68 -3.40
CA GLU A 48 5.75 5.14 -3.26
C GLU A 48 6.75 4.11 -2.69
N VAL A 49 6.35 2.83 -2.61
CA VAL A 49 7.22 1.72 -2.19
C VAL A 49 7.00 0.50 -3.07
N ASN A 50 8.07 -0.28 -3.28
CA ASN A 50 8.00 -1.58 -3.93
C ASN A 50 7.51 -2.63 -2.93
N VAL A 51 6.42 -3.32 -3.28
CA VAL A 51 5.79 -4.34 -2.42
C VAL A 51 6.26 -5.70 -2.91
N GLN A 52 7.04 -6.41 -2.08
CA GLN A 52 7.51 -7.77 -2.39
C GLN A 52 6.50 -8.81 -1.89
N ASP A 53 6.19 -8.77 -0.61
CA ASP A 53 5.25 -9.70 0.03
C ASP A 53 4.12 -8.90 0.69
N PHE A 54 2.92 -9.03 0.14
CA PHE A 54 1.71 -8.51 0.76
C PHE A 54 0.95 -9.64 1.43
N GLU A 55 0.78 -9.55 2.75
CA GLU A 55 -0.10 -10.42 3.50
C GLU A 55 -1.40 -9.68 3.84
N ALA A 56 -2.53 -10.26 3.47
CA ALA A 56 -3.83 -9.71 3.83
C ALA A 56 -4.05 -9.81 5.35
N PRO A 57 -4.79 -8.85 5.96
CA PRO A 57 -5.18 -8.97 7.35
C PRO A 57 -6.09 -10.18 7.55
N ASN A 58 -6.35 -10.54 8.82
CA ASN A 58 -7.22 -11.65 9.14
C ASN A 58 -8.69 -11.40 8.69
N LEU A 59 -9.15 -12.16 7.70
CA LEU A 59 -10.50 -12.07 7.12
C LEU A 59 -11.48 -13.14 7.64
N ARG A 60 -11.25 -13.78 8.80
CA ARG A 60 -12.06 -14.92 9.30
C ARG A 60 -13.59 -14.68 9.34
N ASN A 61 -14.01 -13.43 9.58
CA ASN A 61 -15.43 -13.04 9.64
C ASN A 61 -16.11 -12.92 8.26
N PHE A 62 -15.33 -13.09 7.20
CA PHE A 62 -15.77 -13.00 5.82
C PHE A 62 -15.46 -14.30 5.08
N ASP A 63 -16.24 -14.58 4.05
CA ASP A 63 -15.84 -15.54 3.02
C ASP A 63 -15.22 -14.77 1.86
N ILE A 64 -14.07 -15.21 1.39
CA ILE A 64 -13.44 -14.63 0.20
C ILE A 64 -14.20 -15.17 -1.02
N VAL A 65 -14.88 -14.28 -1.72
CA VAL A 65 -15.62 -14.59 -2.95
C VAL A 65 -14.69 -14.53 -4.14
N ALA A 66 -13.77 -13.57 -4.18
CA ALA A 66 -12.76 -13.42 -5.22
C ALA A 66 -11.54 -12.60 -4.74
N GLY A 67 -10.44 -12.72 -5.47
CA GLY A 67 -9.16 -12.03 -5.23
C GLY A 67 -8.10 -12.91 -4.54
N PRO A 68 -6.90 -12.34 -4.25
CA PRO A 68 -6.52 -10.96 -4.52
C PRO A 68 -6.38 -10.65 -6.00
N ASP A 69 -7.05 -9.60 -6.45
CA ASP A 69 -6.70 -8.94 -7.71
C ASP A 69 -5.60 -7.92 -7.44
N MET A 70 -4.40 -8.19 -7.95
CA MET A 70 -3.25 -7.31 -7.82
C MET A 70 -3.13 -6.39 -9.03
N LYS A 71 -2.98 -5.09 -8.78
CA LYS A 71 -2.60 -4.10 -9.79
C LYS A 71 -1.35 -3.40 -9.33
N SER A 72 -0.34 -3.29 -10.19
CA SER A 72 0.86 -2.52 -9.92
C SER A 72 1.14 -1.57 -11.06
N SER A 73 1.50 -0.34 -10.74
CA SER A 73 1.88 0.70 -11.69
C SER A 73 3.11 1.44 -11.22
N ARG A 74 3.95 1.78 -12.18
CA ARG A 74 5.13 2.62 -12.01
C ARG A 74 5.14 3.65 -13.13
N THR A 75 5.16 4.92 -12.78
CA THR A 75 5.17 6.01 -13.75
C THR A 75 6.41 6.85 -13.51
N ILE A 76 6.98 7.38 -14.59
CA ILE A 76 8.12 8.31 -14.55
C ILE A 76 7.69 9.55 -15.32
N VAL A 77 7.50 10.67 -14.62
CA VAL A 77 7.11 11.96 -15.22
C VAL A 77 8.16 12.99 -14.83
N ASN A 78 8.84 13.58 -15.82
CA ASN A 78 9.90 14.58 -15.60
C ASN A 78 10.99 14.14 -14.60
N GLY A 79 11.36 12.85 -14.63
CA GLY A 79 12.33 12.27 -13.70
C GLY A 79 11.78 11.89 -12.33
N GLU A 80 10.52 12.23 -12.04
CA GLU A 80 9.85 11.83 -10.81
C GLU A 80 9.25 10.43 -10.99
N ILE A 81 9.71 9.48 -10.16
CA ILE A 81 9.20 8.10 -10.14
C ILE A 81 8.06 8.04 -9.13
N SER A 82 6.89 7.59 -9.57
CA SER A 82 5.75 7.27 -8.69
C SER A 82 5.38 5.81 -8.83
N MET A 83 5.06 5.17 -7.70
CA MET A 83 4.68 3.76 -7.65
C MET A 83 3.35 3.61 -6.94
N ALA A 84 2.49 2.72 -7.43
CA ALA A 84 1.27 2.32 -6.75
C ALA A 84 1.00 0.83 -6.95
N THR A 85 0.74 0.12 -5.87
CA THR A 85 0.31 -1.28 -5.88
C THR A 85 -1.01 -1.40 -5.13
N THR A 86 -1.94 -2.17 -5.67
CA THR A 86 -3.29 -2.32 -5.12
C THR A 86 -3.67 -3.79 -5.07
N TYR A 87 -4.20 -4.24 -3.94
CA TYR A 87 -4.76 -5.57 -3.74
C TYR A 87 -6.25 -5.47 -3.45
N SER A 88 -7.08 -6.10 -4.28
CA SER A 88 -8.54 -6.08 -4.13
C SER A 88 -9.10 -7.45 -3.78
N TYR A 89 -10.03 -7.48 -2.84
CA TYR A 89 -10.77 -8.68 -2.44
C TYR A 89 -12.27 -8.41 -2.50
N TYR A 90 -13.02 -9.39 -2.97
CA TYR A 90 -14.47 -9.42 -2.81
C TYR A 90 -14.83 -10.33 -1.65
N LEU A 91 -15.47 -9.77 -0.63
CA LEU A 91 -15.75 -10.42 0.64
C LEU A 91 -17.24 -10.55 0.85
N LYS A 92 -17.67 -11.70 1.36
CA LYS A 92 -19.05 -11.95 1.78
C LYS A 92 -19.13 -11.95 3.30
N ALA A 93 -20.06 -11.17 3.85
CA ALA A 93 -20.22 -11.03 5.29
C ALA A 93 -20.92 -12.27 5.91
N LYS A 94 -20.26 -12.96 6.85
CA LYS A 94 -20.88 -14.09 7.60
C LYS A 94 -21.92 -13.64 8.63
N LYS A 95 -21.76 -12.42 9.12
CA LYS A 95 -22.62 -11.74 10.09
C LYS A 95 -22.86 -10.31 9.61
N LEU A 96 -23.90 -9.67 10.15
CA LEU A 96 -24.10 -8.23 9.94
C LEU A 96 -22.85 -7.49 10.42
N VAL A 97 -22.29 -6.65 9.55
CA VAL A 97 -21.20 -5.73 9.89
C VAL A 97 -21.83 -4.35 9.92
N VAL A 98 -22.03 -3.82 11.13
CA VAL A 98 -22.65 -2.52 11.43
C VAL A 98 -21.59 -1.50 11.74
#